data_AF-A0A7C2JF04-F1
#
_entry.id   AF-A0A7C2JF04-F1
#
_cell.length_a   1.000
_cell.length_b   1.000
_cell.length_c   1.000
_cell.angle_alpha   90.00
_cell.angle_beta   90.00
_cell.angle_gamma   90.00
#
_symmetry.space_group_name_H-M   'P 1'
#
loop_
_entity.id
_entity.type
_entity.pdbx_description
1 polymer ?
#
loop_
_entity_poly.entity_id
_entity_poly.type
_entity_poly.pdbx_seq_one_letter_code
_entity_poly.pdbx_strand_id
1 'polypeptide(L)' 'MEADVSLDCVGLYCPMPIIQTKAKIGEMEVGQVLEVVADDEGIKADMPAWCRQTGNEFLGVEEGDGEYRVFVRKLKD' A
#
# COMPACT_ATOMS: atom_id res chain seq x y z
N MET A 1 6.65 6.69 -8.76
CA MET A 1 7.58 5.51 -8.83
C MET A 1 7.08 4.52 -9.89
N GLU A 2 7.85 3.50 -10.30
CA GLU A 2 7.31 2.40 -11.14
C GLU A 2 6.78 1.28 -10.23
N ALA A 3 5.53 0.84 -10.47
CA ALA A 3 4.89 -0.23 -9.71
C ALA A 3 4.59 -1.42 -10.63
N ASP A 4 4.78 -2.63 -10.11
CA ASP A 4 4.48 -3.88 -10.82
C ASP A 4 2.98 -4.19 -10.80
N VAL A 5 2.31 -3.78 -9.73
CA VAL A 5 0.89 -4.03 -9.48
C VAL A 5 0.24 -2.78 -8.87
N SER A 6 -1.01 -2.50 -9.23
CA SER A 6 -1.82 -1.44 -8.61
C SER A 6 -3.06 -2.01 -7.92
N LEU A 7 -3.48 -1.34 -6.85
CA LEU A 7 -4.64 -1.65 -6.04
C LEU A 7 -5.43 -0.37 -5.75
N ASP A 8 -6.65 -0.31 -6.26
CA ASP A 8 -7.59 0.78 -5.99
C ASP A 8 -8.34 0.51 -4.68
N CYS A 9 -8.18 1.43 -3.73
CA CYS A 9 -8.85 1.47 -2.43
C CYS A 9 -9.61 2.79 -2.23
N VAL A 10 -9.90 3.56 -3.29
CA VAL A 10 -10.69 4.79 -3.18
C VAL A 10 -12.10 4.47 -2.70
N GLY A 11 -12.62 5.26 -1.75
CA GLY A 11 -13.89 5.04 -1.08
C GLY A 11 -13.86 3.92 -0.03
N LEU A 12 -12.71 3.27 0.18
CA LEU A 12 -12.49 2.33 1.27
C LEU A 12 -11.81 3.04 2.44
N TYR A 13 -12.47 3.01 3.60
CA TYR A 13 -11.97 3.61 4.83
C TYR A 13 -11.31 2.57 5.73
N CYS A 14 -10.48 3.03 6.66
CA CYS A 14 -9.86 2.18 7.69
C CYS A 14 -10.86 1.17 8.31
N PRO A 15 -10.53 -0.14 8.38
CA PRO A 15 -9.23 -0.77 8.09
C PRO A 15 -9.10 -1.34 6.66
N MET A 16 -10.06 -1.06 5.76
CA MET A 16 -10.17 -1.78 4.48
C MET A 16 -8.95 -1.65 3.56
N PRO A 17 -8.31 -0.48 3.39
CA PRO A 17 -7.11 -0.37 2.56
C PRO A 17 -5.98 -1.31 3.00
N ILE A 18 -5.78 -1.48 4.31
CA ILE A 18 -4.73 -2.37 4.85
C ILE A 18 -5.09 -3.85 4.64
N ILE A 19 -6.37 -4.20 4.80
CA ILE A 19 -6.84 -5.58 4.54
C ILE A 19 -6.63 -5.95 3.08
N GLN A 20 -7.01 -5.06 2.15
CA GLN A 20 -6.83 -5.27 0.71
C GLN A 20 -5.35 -5.32 0.33
N THR A 21 -4.53 -4.42 0.90
CA THR A 21 -3.07 -4.42 0.71
C THR A 21 -2.47 -5.75 1.14
N LYS A 22 -2.83 -6.27 2.32
CA LYS A 22 -2.35 -7.56 2.81
C LYS A 22 -2.73 -8.71 1.87
N ALA A 23 -3.98 -8.76 1.42
CA ALA A 23 -4.44 -9.78 0.49
C ALA A 23 -3.63 -9.72 -0.82
N LYS A 24 -3.49 -8.53 -1.40
CA LYS A 24 -2.79 -8.33 -2.67
C LYS A 24 -1.30 -8.66 -2.57
N ILE A 25 -0.60 -8.20 -1.52
CA ILE A 25 0.81 -8.56 -1.28
C ILE A 25 0.99 -10.08 -1.12
N GLY A 26 0.00 -10.79 -0.55
CA GLY A 26 0.03 -12.26 -0.46
C GLY A 26 0.05 -12.98 -1.81
N GLU A 27 -0.44 -12.34 -2.87
CA GLU A 27 -0.48 -12.86 -4.24
C GLU A 27 0.77 -12.50 -5.06
N MET A 28 1.61 -11.58 -4.57
CA MET A 28 2.75 -11.01 -5.31
C MET A 28 4.05 -11.79 -5.07
N GLU A 29 5.01 -11.64 -5.98
CA GLU A 29 6.36 -12.17 -5.84
C GLU A 29 7.24 -11.24 -4.98
N VAL A 30 8.20 -11.83 -4.26
CA VAL A 30 9.19 -11.06 -3.51
C VAL A 30 9.99 -10.16 -4.46
N GLY A 31 10.13 -8.89 -4.10
CA GLY A 31 10.77 -7.85 -4.90
C GLY A 31 9.79 -6.94 -5.64
N GLN A 32 8.56 -7.39 -5.89
CA GLN A 32 7.55 -6.59 -6.57
C GLN A 32 7.05 -5.42 -5.72
N VAL A 33 6.69 -4.34 -6.40
CA VAL A 33 6.17 -3.09 -5.84
C VAL A 33 4.67 -2.98 -6.11
N LEU A 34 3.90 -2.78 -5.05
CA LEU A 34 2.47 -2.50 -5.07
C LEU A 34 2.25 -0.98 -4.93
N GLU A 35 1.51 -0.40 -5.86
CA GLU A 35 0.84 0.90 -5.69
C GLU A 35 -0.54 0.70 -5.06
N VAL A 36 -0.84 1.42 -4.00
CA VAL A 36 -2.17 1.47 -3.36
C VAL A 36 -2.70 2.89 -3.50
N VAL A 37 -3.85 3.06 -4.16
CA VAL A 37 -4.53 4.35 -4.31
C VAL A 37 -5.65 4.44 -3.28
N ALA A 38 -5.67 5.48 -2.46
CA ALA A 38 -6.70 5.67 -1.43
C ALA A 38 -7.04 7.16 -1.28
N ASP A 39 -8.24 7.46 -0.78
CA ASP A 39 -8.71 8.82 -0.44
C ASP A 39 -8.80 9.07 1.08
N ASP A 40 -8.42 8.06 1.89
CA ASP A 40 -8.34 8.14 3.35
C ASP A 40 -6.97 8.65 3.81
N GLU A 41 -6.94 9.80 4.50
CA GLU A 41 -5.71 10.38 5.07
C GLU A 41 -5.00 9.42 6.05
N GLY A 42 -5.76 8.53 6.71
CA GLY A 42 -5.23 7.54 7.64
C GLY A 42 -4.16 6.63 7.02
N ILE A 43 -4.20 6.43 5.70
CA ILE A 43 -3.25 5.56 4.98
C ILE A 43 -1.79 5.99 5.15
N LYS A 44 -1.54 7.30 5.35
CA LYS A 44 -0.20 7.86 5.57
C LYS A 44 0.44 7.36 6.86
N ALA A 45 -0.36 7.09 7.88
CA ALA A 45 0.11 6.54 9.16
C ALA A 45 0.05 5.01 9.16
N ASP A 46 -1.02 4.45 8.62
CA ASP A 46 -1.29 3.01 8.67
C ASP A 46 -0.32 2.20 7.80
N MET A 47 0.01 2.67 6.58
CA MET A 47 0.88 1.89 5.69
C MET A 47 2.31 1.74 6.21
N PRO A 48 3.00 2.79 6.68
CA PRO A 48 4.32 2.63 7.27
C PRO A 48 4.31 1.74 8.51
N ALA A 49 3.28 1.84 9.35
CA ALA A 49 3.13 1.00 10.54
C ALA A 49 2.92 -0.47 10.16
N TRP A 50 2.06 -0.73 9.18
CA TRP A 50 1.81 -2.07 8.66
C TRP A 50 3.05 -2.68 8.01
N CYS A 51 3.81 -1.92 7.21
CA CYS A 51 5.06 -2.36 6.61
C CYS A 51 6.08 -2.76 7.68
N ARG A 52 6.26 -1.95 8.74
CA ARG A 52 7.14 -2.28 9.88
C ARG A 52 6.71 -3.57 10.60
N GLN A 53 5.41 -3.77 10.81
CA GLN A 53 4.90 -4.98 11.46
C GLN A 53 5.06 -6.23 10.60
N THR A 54 4.83 -6.11 9.29
CA THR A 54 4.87 -7.24 8.37
C THR A 54 6.27 -7.52 7.84
N GLY A 55 7.20 -6.57 7.91
CA GLY A 55 8.54 -6.65 7.32
C GLY A 55 8.57 -6.39 5.81
N ASN A 56 7.51 -5.78 5.27
CA ASN A 56 7.53 -5.19 3.93
C ASN A 56 8.22 -3.82 3.97
N GLU A 57 8.66 -3.34 2.81
CA GLU A 57 9.32 -2.05 2.70
C GLU A 57 8.33 -0.97 2.23
N PHE A 58 8.18 0.07 3.04
CA PHE A 58 7.43 1.28 2.65
C PHE A 58 8.35 2.16 1.81
N LEU A 59 8.00 2.37 0.54
CA LEU A 59 8.81 3.16 -0.38
C LEU A 59 8.46 4.65 -0.36
N GLY A 60 7.22 4.98 0.00
CA GLY A 60 6.77 6.36 0.09
C GLY A 60 5.28 6.52 -0.18
N VAL A 61 4.85 7.78 -0.12
CA VAL A 61 3.52 8.23 -0.53
C VAL A 61 3.67 9.42 -1.45
N GLU A 62 2.90 9.43 -2.53
CA GLU A 62 2.70 10.57 -3.42
C GLU A 62 1.27 11.10 -3.18
N GLU A 63 1.13 12.41 -2.94
CA GLU A 63 -0.16 13.06 -2.69
C GLU A 63 -0.55 13.91 -3.91
N GLY A 64 -1.78 13.77 -4.39
CA GLY A 64 -2.26 14.54 -5.55
C GLY A 64 -3.75 14.34 -5.82
N ASP A 65 -4.43 15.39 -6.29
CA ASP A 65 -5.84 15.34 -6.72
C ASP A 65 -6.84 14.78 -5.68
N GLY A 66 -6.52 14.90 -4.39
CA GLY A 66 -7.35 14.38 -3.29
C GLY A 66 -7.12 12.89 -2.98
N GLU A 67 -6.15 12.26 -3.64
CA GLU A 67 -5.77 10.87 -3.46
C GLU A 67 -4.34 10.74 -2.91
N TYR A 68 -4.11 9.59 -2.29
CA TYR A 68 -2.83 9.13 -1.76
C TYR A 68 -2.41 7.88 -2.55
N ARG A 69 -1.26 7.96 -3.22
CA ARG A 69 -0.63 6.83 -3.89
C ARG A 69 0.51 6.32 -3.04
N VAL A 70 0.33 5.14 -2.46
CA VAL A 70 1.27 4.56 -1.51
C VAL A 70 2.01 3.40 -2.16
N PHE A 71 3.33 3.37 -2.01
CA PHE A 71 4.17 2.36 -2.63
C PHE A 71 4.78 1.42 -1.59
N VAL A 72 4.59 0.12 -1.78
CA VAL A 72 5.09 -0.93 -0.87
C VAL A 72 5.80 -2.00 -1.66
N ARG A 73 7.01 -2.40 -1.24
CA ARG A 73 7.72 -3.54 -1.81
C ARG A 73 7.58 -4.77 -0.92
N LYS A 74 7.20 -5.90 -1.53
CA LYS A 74 7.21 -7.21 -0.85
C LYS A 74 8.66 -7.65 -0.65
N LEU A 75 9.08 -7.87 0.60
CA LEU A 75 10.45 -8.33 0.90
C LEU A 75 10.55 -9.80 1.30
N LYS A 76 9.42 -10.44 1.62
CA LYS A 76 9.36 -11.84 2.06
C LYS A 76 7.95 -12.39 1.91
N ASP A 77 7.84 -13.72 1.99
CA ASP A 77 6.58 -14.46 2.01
C ASP A 77 5.89 -14.46 3.39
#